data_AF-A0A8X7VIH4-F1
#
_entry.id   AF-A0A8X7VIH4-F1
#
_cell.length_a   1.000
_cell.length_b   1.000
_cell.length_c   1.000
_cell.angle_alpha   90.00
_cell.angle_beta   90.00
_cell.angle_gamma   90.00
#
_symmetry.space_group_name_H-M   'P 1'
#
loop_
_entity.id
_entity.type
_entity.pdbx_description
1 polymer ?
#
loop_
_entity_poly.entity_id
_entity_poly.type
_entity_poly.pdbx_seq_one_letter_code
_entity_poly.pdbx_strand_id
1 'polypeptide(L)'
;MRVSTRLIWTVTVLVLAAVSEAVFPDLPFIPFLPGSHNRKVGRQGGGKKGGRGRRRGAEEAQTNWPGKWELFLPNSGVSAMHAILMPVINQVQFYDATIWRISQIKLPPGVPCHVVDPKINKVDCWAHSVLVDINTGAIKPLAVRITPTHMHAYSNRAGHVHN
;
A
#
# COMPACT_ATOMS: atom_id res chain seq x y z
N MET A 1 14.85 8.32 51.22
CA MET A 1 13.91 7.26 50.79
C MET A 1 14.41 6.69 49.46
N ARG A 2 14.94 5.47 49.42
CA ARG A 2 15.35 4.81 48.16
C ARG A 2 14.12 4.15 47.55
N VAL A 3 13.55 4.77 46.52
CA VAL A 3 12.46 4.19 45.74
C VAL A 3 13.03 2.99 44.97
N SER A 4 12.43 1.83 45.18
CA SER A 4 12.84 0.58 44.53
C SER A 4 12.59 0.67 43.02
N THR A 5 13.63 0.43 42.22
CA THR A 5 13.54 0.38 40.74
C THR A 5 12.51 -0.63 40.24
N ARG A 6 12.22 -1.68 41.04
CA ARG A 6 11.14 -2.62 40.74
C ARG A 6 9.76 -1.99 40.85
N LEU A 7 9.56 -1.09 41.81
CA LEU A 7 8.28 -0.39 42.00
C LEU A 7 8.01 0.61 40.86
N ILE A 8 9.07 1.27 40.38
CA ILE A 8 8.99 2.21 39.25
C ILE A 8 8.55 1.45 37.99
N TRP A 9 9.21 0.33 37.68
CA TRP A 9 8.83 -0.50 36.52
C TRP A 9 7.40 -1.01 36.59
N THR A 10 6.95 -1.48 37.76
CA THR A 10 5.56 -1.96 37.90
C THR A 10 4.53 -0.85 37.70
N VAL A 11 4.80 0.36 38.20
CA VAL A 11 3.88 1.50 38.03
C VAL A 11 3.88 1.98 36.58
N THR A 12 5.05 2.03 35.92
CA THR A 12 5.13 2.41 34.49
C THR A 12 4.40 1.42 33.58
N VAL A 13 4.54 0.11 33.81
CA VAL A 13 3.81 -0.91 33.03
C VAL A 13 2.30 -0.82 33.26
N LEU A 14 1.87 -0.62 34.51
CA LEU A 14 0.45 -0.47 34.84
C LEU A 14 -0.15 0.82 34.25
N VAL A 15 0.58 1.93 34.25
CA VAL A 15 0.13 3.18 33.62
C VAL A 15 0.09 3.04 32.09
N LEU A 16 1.05 2.37 31.44
CA LEU A 16 0.97 2.09 30.01
C LEU A 16 -0.21 1.16 29.64
N ALA A 17 -0.51 0.17 30.48
CA ALA A 17 -1.66 -0.71 30.29
C ALA A 17 -2.99 0.05 30.41
N ALA A 18 -3.13 0.91 31.43
CA ALA A 18 -4.35 1.70 31.63
C ALA A 18 -4.57 2.76 30.55
N VAL A 19 -3.51 3.35 29.99
CA VAL A 19 -3.61 4.31 28.87
C VAL A 19 -3.98 3.60 27.57
N SER A 20 -3.69 2.30 27.44
CA SER A 20 -4.10 1.50 26.27
C SER A 20 -5.60 1.17 26.27
N GLU A 21 -6.24 1.04 27.44
CA GLU A 21 -7.69 0.80 27.53
C GLU A 21 -8.54 2.08 27.36
N ALA A 22 -7.95 3.28 27.53
CA ALA A 22 -8.70 4.53 27.49
C ALA A 22 -8.66 5.30 26.15
N VAL A 23 -7.79 4.89 25.19
CA VAL A 23 -7.57 5.65 23.95
C VAL A 23 -8.14 4.97 22.70
N PHE A 24 -8.50 3.69 22.74
CA PHE A 24 -9.09 3.00 21.59
C PHE A 24 -10.20 2.01 21.99
N PRO A 25 -11.39 2.49 22.39
CA PRO A 25 -12.49 1.58 22.74
C PRO A 25 -13.08 0.81 21.54
N ASP A 26 -12.70 1.09 20.29
CA ASP A 26 -13.29 0.45 19.10
C ASP A 26 -12.31 0.27 17.92
N LEU A 27 -11.13 -0.33 18.16
CA LEU A 27 -10.39 -0.95 17.06
C LEU A 27 -10.47 -2.47 17.20
N PRO A 28 -11.06 -3.20 16.24
CA PRO A 28 -11.10 -4.65 16.31
C PRO A 28 -9.67 -5.17 16.17
N PHE A 29 -9.07 -5.52 17.30
CA PHE A 29 -8.00 -6.50 17.34
C PHE A 29 -8.62 -7.78 16.74
N ILE A 30 -8.13 -8.24 15.58
CA ILE A 30 -8.63 -9.46 14.95
C ILE A 30 -7.67 -10.60 15.32
N PRO A 31 -7.94 -11.38 16.37
CA PRO A 31 -7.41 -12.72 16.48
C PRO A 31 -8.43 -13.69 15.85
N PHE A 32 -8.05 -14.25 14.70
CA PHE A 32 -8.11 -15.69 14.47
C PHE A 32 -9.39 -16.47 14.93
N LEU A 33 -10.45 -16.48 14.10
CA LEU A 33 -11.46 -17.56 13.92
C LEU A 33 -12.27 -18.05 15.16
N PRO A 34 -13.27 -18.95 15.00
CA PRO A 34 -14.66 -18.69 14.60
C PRO A 34 -15.66 -19.04 15.73
N GLY A 35 -16.79 -18.33 15.84
CA GLY A 35 -17.78 -18.64 16.88
C GLY A 35 -19.12 -17.95 16.68
N SER A 36 -20.03 -18.66 16.03
CA SER A 36 -21.44 -18.31 15.83
C SER A 36 -22.14 -17.97 17.15
N HIS A 37 -22.62 -16.72 17.30
CA HIS A 37 -23.65 -16.38 18.28
C HIS A 37 -24.80 -15.58 17.64
N ASN A 38 -25.70 -16.36 17.04
CA ASN A 38 -27.16 -16.24 17.03
C ASN A 38 -27.74 -14.98 17.73
N ARG A 39 -28.10 -13.94 16.96
CA ARG A 39 -28.89 -12.80 17.46
C ARG A 39 -30.33 -12.94 16.98
N LYS A 40 -31.26 -13.12 17.93
CA LYS A 40 -32.71 -13.18 17.69
C LYS A 40 -33.20 -11.92 16.96
N VAL A 41 -33.92 -12.14 15.87
CA VAL A 41 -34.69 -11.14 15.14
C VAL A 41 -35.93 -10.77 15.96
N GLY A 42 -36.04 -9.51 16.39
CA GLY A 42 -37.30 -8.91 16.83
C GLY A 42 -37.97 -8.20 15.66
N ARG A 43 -39.21 -8.58 15.35
CA ARG A 43 -39.99 -8.07 14.21
C ARG A 43 -41.03 -7.03 14.65
N GLN A 44 -40.99 -5.89 13.96
CA GLN A 44 -42.03 -4.94 13.52
C GLN A 44 -43.05 -4.27 14.47
N GLY A 45 -43.15 -2.95 14.25
CA GLY A 45 -44.37 -2.13 14.21
C GLY A 45 -43.95 -0.66 14.30
N GLY A 46 -44.34 0.32 13.49
CA GLY A 46 -45.34 0.48 12.45
C GLY A 46 -45.75 1.96 12.49
N GLY A 47 -45.60 2.72 11.39
CA GLY A 47 -46.01 4.13 11.37
C GLY A 47 -45.67 4.88 10.07
N LYS A 48 -46.69 5.23 9.28
CA LYS A 48 -46.61 6.11 8.10
C LYS A 48 -46.65 7.59 8.52
N LYS A 49 -45.88 8.45 7.84
CA LYS A 49 -46.39 9.66 7.12
C LYS A 49 -45.27 10.45 6.43
N GLY A 50 -45.45 10.65 5.12
CA GLY A 50 -45.25 11.91 4.37
C GLY A 50 -43.87 12.59 4.33
N GLY A 51 -43.29 12.68 3.12
CA GLY A 51 -42.25 13.66 2.80
C GLY A 51 -41.57 13.40 1.45
N ARG A 52 -41.98 14.14 0.39
CA ARG A 52 -41.25 14.22 -0.88
C ARG A 52 -39.94 14.98 -0.65
N GLY A 53 -38.82 14.27 -0.78
CA GLY A 53 -37.48 14.86 -0.82
C GLY A 53 -36.55 13.91 -1.55
N ARG A 54 -36.39 14.11 -2.86
CA ARG A 54 -35.57 13.27 -3.75
C ARG A 54 -34.09 13.49 -3.43
N ARG A 55 -33.55 12.74 -2.48
CA ARG A 55 -32.13 12.41 -2.43
C ARG A 55 -31.99 10.98 -2.94
N ARG A 56 -31.62 10.84 -4.23
CA ARG A 56 -31.01 9.61 -4.72
C ARG A 56 -29.65 9.50 -4.05
N GLY A 57 -29.64 9.08 -2.78
CA GLY A 57 -28.46 8.45 -2.21
C GLY A 57 -28.18 7.25 -3.09
N ALA A 58 -26.95 7.15 -3.60
CA ALA A 58 -26.52 5.99 -4.34
C ALA A 58 -26.90 4.76 -3.49
N GLU A 59 -27.72 3.88 -4.06
CA GLU A 59 -28.04 2.60 -3.46
C GLU A 59 -26.73 1.83 -3.41
N GLU A 60 -26.08 1.86 -2.24
CA GLU A 60 -24.88 1.10 -1.98
C GLU A 60 -25.24 -0.36 -2.21
N ALA A 61 -24.62 -0.98 -3.22
CA ALA A 61 -24.90 -2.37 -3.55
C ALA A 61 -24.56 -3.22 -2.31
N GLN A 62 -25.60 -3.69 -1.60
CA GLN A 62 -25.43 -4.56 -0.46
C GLN A 62 -24.89 -5.90 -0.95
N THR A 63 -23.58 -6.09 -0.86
CA THR A 63 -22.93 -7.37 -1.16
C THR A 63 -22.68 -8.09 0.16
N ASN A 64 -23.00 -9.39 0.22
CA ASN A 64 -22.64 -10.25 1.35
C ASN A 64 -21.16 -10.72 1.26
N TRP A 65 -20.32 -10.02 0.51
CA TRP A 65 -18.93 -10.41 0.25
C TRP A 65 -17.98 -9.54 1.08
N PRO A 66 -17.29 -10.11 2.09
CA PRO A 66 -16.38 -9.34 2.95
C PRO A 66 -15.06 -8.96 2.25
N GLY A 67 -14.83 -9.41 1.01
CA GLY A 67 -13.53 -9.35 0.36
C GLY A 67 -12.62 -10.50 0.77
N LYS A 68 -11.58 -10.77 -0.04
CA LYS A 68 -10.49 -11.69 0.29
C LYS A 68 -9.18 -10.99 -0.04
N TRP A 69 -8.23 -11.07 0.89
CA TRP A 69 -6.85 -10.70 0.64
C TRP A 69 -6.06 -11.94 0.28
N GLU A 70 -5.19 -11.84 -0.72
CA GLU A 70 -4.24 -12.87 -1.06
C GLU A 70 -2.89 -12.25 -1.40
N LEU A 71 -1.83 -13.00 -1.14
CA LEU A 71 -0.50 -12.60 -1.53
C LEU A 71 -0.37 -12.73 -3.05
N PHE A 72 -0.30 -11.61 -3.75
CA PHE A 72 -0.11 -11.58 -5.20
C PHE A 72 1.36 -11.82 -5.59
N LEU A 73 2.28 -11.05 -4.99
CA LEU A 73 3.70 -11.09 -5.31
C LEU A 73 4.52 -10.94 -4.02
N PRO A 74 5.41 -11.90 -3.68
CA PRO A 74 6.18 -11.85 -2.44
C PRO A 74 7.23 -10.74 -2.43
N ASN A 75 7.78 -10.38 -3.60
CA ASN A 75 8.76 -9.29 -3.73
C ASN A 75 8.66 -8.64 -5.12
N SER A 76 8.36 -7.35 -5.16
CA SER A 76 8.31 -6.52 -6.38
C SER A 76 9.66 -5.94 -6.79
N GLY A 77 10.68 -6.05 -5.94
CA GLY A 77 11.99 -5.42 -6.11
C GLY A 77 12.03 -3.92 -5.81
N VAL A 78 10.88 -3.24 -5.82
CA VAL A 78 10.71 -1.81 -5.50
C VAL A 78 9.62 -1.60 -4.46
N SER A 79 9.72 -0.52 -3.69
CA SER A 79 8.67 -0.11 -2.76
C SER A 79 7.64 0.74 -3.51
N ALA A 80 6.54 0.15 -3.93
CA ALA A 80 5.54 0.85 -4.72
C ALA A 80 4.87 1.97 -3.91
N MET A 81 5.25 3.22 -4.17
CA MET A 81 4.54 4.41 -3.70
C MET A 81 3.27 4.66 -4.52
N HIS A 82 3.33 4.37 -5.83
CA HIS A 82 2.20 4.41 -6.73
C HIS A 82 2.12 3.14 -7.57
N ALA A 83 0.90 2.70 -7.89
CA ALA A 83 0.62 1.56 -8.74
C ALA A 83 -0.45 1.95 -9.78
N ILE A 84 -0.18 1.67 -11.06
CA ILE A 84 -1.10 1.97 -12.17
C ILE A 84 -1.42 0.67 -12.89
N LEU A 85 -2.69 0.27 -12.88
CA LEU A 85 -3.18 -0.86 -13.64
C LEU A 85 -3.38 -0.47 -15.10
N MET A 86 -2.81 -1.26 -16.02
CA MET A 86 -2.97 -1.10 -17.46
C MET A 86 -3.78 -2.26 -18.02
N PRO A 87 -5.12 -2.13 -18.12
CA PRO A 87 -6.01 -3.24 -18.44
C PRO A 87 -5.85 -3.78 -19.86
N VAL A 88 -5.36 -2.96 -20.80
CA VAL A 88 -5.17 -3.40 -22.20
C VAL A 88 -4.05 -4.43 -22.33
N ILE A 89 -3.01 -4.31 -21.51
CA ILE A 89 -1.85 -5.22 -21.54
C ILE A 89 -1.81 -6.18 -20.35
N ASN A 90 -2.76 -6.07 -19.41
CA ASN A 90 -2.81 -6.85 -18.16
C ASN A 90 -1.52 -6.77 -17.33
N GLN A 91 -0.98 -5.56 -17.22
CA GLN A 91 0.22 -5.29 -16.41
C GLN A 91 -0.03 -4.16 -15.44
N VAL A 92 0.69 -4.18 -14.33
CA VAL A 92 0.68 -3.11 -13.33
C VAL A 92 2.05 -2.46 -13.29
N GLN A 93 2.07 -1.14 -13.44
CA GLN A 93 3.27 -0.34 -13.27
C GLN A 93 3.40 0.08 -11.82
N PHE A 94 4.47 -0.34 -11.15
CA PHE A 94 4.84 0.21 -9.86
C PHE A 94 5.87 1.33 -10.01
N TYR A 95 5.73 2.37 -9.19
CA TYR A 95 6.63 3.51 -9.09
C TYR A 95 7.09 3.70 -7.66
N ASP A 96 8.40 3.82 -7.50
CA ASP A 96 9.08 4.17 -6.26
C ASP A 96 9.69 5.57 -6.39
N ALA A 97 10.04 6.18 -5.27
CA ALA A 97 10.77 7.44 -5.26
C ALA A 97 12.25 7.23 -5.51
N THR A 98 12.80 8.01 -6.44
CA THR A 98 14.23 7.99 -6.80
C THR A 98 15.16 8.57 -5.73
N ILE A 99 14.61 9.14 -4.65
CA ILE A 99 15.38 9.81 -3.59
C ILE A 99 15.55 8.95 -2.33
N TRP A 100 14.78 7.87 -2.17
CA TRP A 100 14.70 7.11 -0.92
C TRP A 100 15.26 5.69 -1.07
N ARG A 101 16.45 5.48 -0.50
CA ARG A 101 17.15 4.18 -0.51
C ARG A 101 17.35 3.64 -1.94
N ILE A 102 18.06 2.53 -2.05
CA ILE A 102 18.20 1.78 -3.28
C ILE A 102 17.17 0.66 -3.29
N SER A 103 16.56 0.41 -4.43
CA SER A 103 15.67 -0.74 -4.60
C SER A 103 16.47 -2.04 -4.59
N GLN A 104 15.78 -3.19 -4.60
CA GLN A 104 16.42 -4.51 -4.61
C GLN A 104 16.63 -5.04 -6.04
N ILE A 105 16.28 -4.26 -7.06
CA ILE A 105 16.35 -4.67 -8.47
C ILE A 105 17.18 -3.69 -9.29
N LYS A 106 18.18 -4.22 -9.99
CA LYS A 106 19.07 -3.42 -10.85
C LYS A 106 18.42 -3.17 -12.20
N LEU A 107 18.80 -2.05 -12.82
CA LEU A 107 18.51 -1.83 -14.23
C LEU A 107 19.25 -2.85 -15.10
N PRO A 108 18.65 -3.27 -16.24
CA PRO A 108 19.29 -4.22 -17.12
C PRO A 108 20.56 -3.61 -17.77
N PRO A 109 21.53 -4.44 -18.18
CA PRO A 109 22.75 -3.98 -18.82
C PRO A 109 22.44 -3.18 -20.09
N GLY A 110 23.20 -2.10 -20.32
CA GLY A 110 23.03 -1.20 -21.46
C GLY A 110 22.01 -0.07 -21.24
N VAL A 111 21.34 0.00 -20.09
CA VAL A 111 20.51 1.14 -19.69
C VAL A 111 21.36 2.16 -18.93
N PRO A 112 21.34 3.45 -19.30
CA PRO A 112 22.11 4.47 -18.59
C PRO A 112 21.59 4.65 -17.16
N CYS A 113 22.50 4.66 -16.19
CA CYS A 113 22.19 4.92 -14.79
C CYS A 113 21.83 6.38 -14.56
N HIS A 114 21.00 6.64 -13.55
CA HIS A 114 20.64 8.00 -13.15
C HIS A 114 21.81 8.66 -12.42
N VAL A 115 22.20 9.87 -12.83
CA VAL A 115 23.24 10.63 -12.13
C VAL A 115 22.59 11.40 -10.99
N VAL A 116 22.87 10.98 -9.75
CA VAL A 116 22.32 11.60 -8.54
C VAL A 116 23.06 12.89 -8.20
N ASP A 117 24.39 12.87 -8.32
CA ASP A 117 25.21 14.06 -8.12
C ASP A 117 26.34 14.09 -9.16
N PRO A 118 26.33 15.07 -10.09
CA PRO A 118 27.33 15.20 -11.13
C PRO A 118 28.69 15.65 -10.61
N LYS A 119 28.78 16.29 -9.43
CA LYS A 119 30.05 16.80 -8.89
C LYS A 119 30.94 15.69 -8.37
N ILE A 120 30.33 14.65 -7.80
CA ILE A 120 31.02 13.49 -7.23
C ILE A 120 30.83 12.22 -8.07
N ASN A 121 30.25 12.33 -9.27
CA ASN A 121 29.91 11.21 -10.15
C ASN A 121 29.11 10.10 -9.44
N LYS A 122 28.20 10.47 -8.53
CA LYS A 122 27.36 9.50 -7.84
C LYS A 122 26.25 9.06 -8.78
N VAL A 123 26.27 7.78 -9.14
CA VAL A 123 25.28 7.17 -10.03
C VAL A 123 24.39 6.19 -9.29
N ASP A 124 23.14 6.11 -9.73
CA ASP A 124 22.14 5.15 -9.29
C ASP A 124 21.71 4.27 -10.47
N CYS A 125 22.09 2.99 -10.40
CA CYS A 125 21.81 1.97 -11.40
C CYS A 125 20.67 1.03 -10.97
N TRP A 126 19.90 1.41 -9.94
CA TRP A 126 18.77 0.64 -9.45
C TRP A 126 17.46 1.09 -10.11
N ALA A 127 16.53 0.17 -10.31
CA ALA A 127 15.26 0.52 -10.91
C ALA A 127 14.33 1.12 -9.85
N HIS A 128 13.73 2.27 -10.16
CA HIS A 128 12.73 2.93 -9.32
C HIS A 128 11.31 2.76 -9.87
N SER A 129 11.15 1.83 -10.79
CA SER A 129 9.88 1.53 -11.42
C SER A 129 9.94 0.13 -12.02
N VAL A 130 8.88 -0.66 -11.87
CA VAL A 130 8.82 -2.03 -12.41
C VAL A 130 7.49 -2.33 -13.10
N LEU A 131 7.66 -2.96 -14.26
CA LEU A 131 6.70 -3.69 -15.06
C LEU A 131 6.22 -5.00 -14.43
N VAL A 132 5.04 -5.12 -13.82
CA VAL A 132 4.57 -6.42 -13.29
C VAL A 132 3.46 -7.01 -14.15
N ASP A 133 3.66 -8.23 -14.64
CA ASP A 133 2.65 -9.02 -15.33
C ASP A 133 1.69 -9.67 -14.33
N ILE A 134 0.38 -9.45 -14.49
CA ILE A 134 -0.62 -9.88 -13.50
C ILE A 134 -0.82 -11.39 -13.50
N ASN A 135 -0.62 -12.05 -14.65
CA ASN A 135 -0.89 -13.48 -14.78
C ASN A 135 0.28 -14.32 -14.26
N THR A 136 1.50 -13.82 -14.46
CA THR A 136 2.73 -14.57 -14.18
C THR A 136 3.50 -14.04 -12.97
N GLY A 137 3.23 -12.81 -12.53
CA GLY A 137 4.05 -12.11 -11.53
C GLY A 137 5.43 -11.71 -12.04
N ALA A 138 5.70 -11.84 -13.35
CA ALA A 138 6.99 -11.51 -13.93
C ALA A 138 7.28 -10.01 -13.81
N ILE A 139 8.50 -9.67 -13.41
CA ILE A 139 8.92 -8.30 -13.09
C ILE A 139 9.92 -7.82 -14.13
N LYS A 140 9.67 -6.65 -14.70
CA LYS A 140 10.53 -5.99 -15.66
C LYS A 140 10.99 -4.62 -15.12
N PRO A 141 12.27 -4.45 -14.78
CA PRO A 141 12.77 -3.16 -14.30
C PRO A 141 12.72 -2.08 -15.40
N LEU A 142 12.27 -0.89 -15.04
CA LEU A 142 12.19 0.28 -15.90
C LEU A 142 13.08 1.41 -15.37
N ALA A 143 13.74 2.11 -16.28
CA ALA A 143 14.44 3.34 -15.95
C ALA A 143 13.45 4.49 -15.85
N VAL A 144 13.63 5.33 -14.83
CA VAL A 144 12.83 6.53 -14.64
C VAL A 144 13.66 7.75 -15.06
N ARG A 145 13.08 8.59 -15.90
CA ARG A 145 13.63 9.90 -16.26
C ARG A 145 12.66 10.99 -15.84
N ILE A 146 13.14 11.89 -15.00
CA ILE A 146 12.39 13.05 -14.54
C ILE A 146 12.95 14.26 -15.28
N THR A 147 12.09 14.92 -16.04
CA THR A 147 12.32 16.22 -16.66
C THR A 147 11.49 17.28 -15.93
N PRO A 148 11.75 18.59 -16.11
CA PRO A 148 10.98 19.63 -15.42
C PRO A 148 9.46 19.56 -15.63
N THR A 149 9.01 18.94 -16.72
CA THR A 149 7.59 18.90 -17.12
C THR A 149 6.97 17.50 -17.01
N HIS A 150 7.76 16.43 -17.14
CA HIS A 150 7.25 15.07 -17.20
C HIS A 150 8.17 14.06 -16.52
N MET A 151 7.57 13.01 -15.95
CA MET A 151 8.26 11.80 -15.50
C MET A 151 7.91 10.64 -16.44
N HIS A 152 8.93 9.96 -16.96
CA HIS A 152 8.77 8.82 -17.86
C HIS A 152 9.46 7.57 -17.28
N ALA A 153 8.73 6.45 -17.19
CA ALA A 153 9.35 5.13 -17.05
C ALA A 153 9.45 4.46 -18.42
N TYR A 154 10.61 3.90 -18.71
CA TYR A 154 10.88 3.27 -20.00
C TYR A 154 11.80 2.06 -19.84
N SER A 155 11.68 1.12 -20.77
CA SER A 155 12.61 0.02 -20.93
C SER A 155 13.31 0.23 -22.26
N ASN A 156 14.60 0.55 -22.24
CA ASN A 156 15.40 0.48 -23.46
C ASN A 156 15.48 -0.99 -23.85
N ARG A 157 14.77 -1.37 -24.91
CA ARG A 157 15.20 -2.48 -25.74
C ARG A 157 16.54 -2.00 -26.32
N ALA A 158 17.63 -2.74 -26.07
CA ALA A 158 18.96 -2.37 -26.55
C ALA A 158 18.85 -1.88 -28.02
N GLY A 159 19.09 -0.59 -28.27
CA GLY A 159 19.11 -0.02 -29.63
C GLY A 159 18.30 1.25 -29.92
N HIS A 160 17.34 1.69 -29.10
CA HIS A 160 16.64 2.95 -29.38
C HIS A 160 17.25 4.14 -28.63
N VAL A 161 18.29 4.72 -29.24
CA VAL A 161 18.75 6.08 -28.93
C VAL A 161 17.68 7.03 -29.48
N HIS A 162 16.98 7.74 -28.60
CA HIS A 162 16.23 8.92 -29.01
C HIS A 162 17.23 10.01 -29.35
N ASN A 163 17.43 10.23 -30.65
CA ASN A 163 18.12 11.38 -31.22
C ASN A 163 17.17 12.58 -31.25
#